data_AF-A0AAE2SE97-F1
#
_entry.id   AF-A0AAE2SE97-F1
#
_cell.length_a   1.000
_cell.length_b   1.000
_cell.length_c   1.000
_cell.angle_alpha   90.00
_cell.angle_beta   90.00
_cell.angle_gamma   90.00
#
_symmetry.space_group_name_H-M   'P 1'
#
loop_
_entity.id
_entity.type
_entity.pdbx_description
1 polymer ?
#
loop_
_entity_poly.entity_id
_entity_poly.type
_entity_poly.pdbx_seq_one_letter_code
_entity_poly.pdbx_strand_id
1 'polypeptide(L)'
;MNTYKNILTLAVLGAASWAGTMQLDAASYTFLGGGSITVGANWENDSDNSTGTVPGSGDTGVIAVDGTYAANIWNTSGANILQTGGDIVSSGGGTSQNFNFNGGSTYTMTGGSFTSRGLLANGTTINLLGGTWTVGNGTSGSGFGVGNGGTLNIGGTMIIDNNRTTAHGFSSSSGTIDFAADWTGSWTNPTVDTAAWKTEITTGNYTLGGVDITEISFDEDFVVTGNTLSLVAVPEPSSAALLGLGGLALIMRRRK
;
A
#
# COMPACT_ATOMS: atom_id res chain seq x y z
N MET A 1 29.94 -8.41 -36.13
CA MET A 1 28.71 -7.60 -36.30
C MET A 1 27.55 -8.54 -35.99
N ASN A 2 26.98 -8.41 -34.80
CA ASN A 2 26.04 -9.39 -34.25
C ASN A 2 24.63 -9.09 -34.76
N THR A 3 24.07 -10.03 -35.52
CA THR A 3 22.68 -10.00 -35.99
C THR A 3 21.80 -10.66 -34.94
N TYR A 4 20.92 -9.88 -34.31
CA TYR A 4 19.92 -10.37 -33.37
C TYR A 4 18.90 -11.26 -34.12
N LYS A 5 18.69 -12.48 -33.61
CA LYS A 5 17.61 -13.37 -34.05
C LYS A 5 16.32 -12.95 -33.35
N ASN A 6 15.29 -12.63 -34.15
CA ASN A 6 13.92 -12.44 -33.69
C ASN A 6 13.44 -13.66 -32.89
N ILE A 7 12.95 -13.42 -31.67
CA ILE A 7 12.21 -14.41 -30.88
C ILE A 7 10.74 -14.35 -31.35
N LEU A 8 10.43 -15.31 -32.21
CA LEU A 8 9.23 -16.15 -32.21
C LEU A 8 7.92 -15.51 -31.69
N THR A 9 7.14 -14.99 -32.63
CA THR A 9 5.68 -14.88 -32.53
C THR A 9 5.10 -16.29 -32.38
N LEU A 10 4.62 -16.65 -31.19
CA LEU A 10 3.95 -17.93 -30.99
C LEU A 10 2.55 -17.87 -31.60
N ALA A 11 2.39 -18.62 -32.67
CA ALA A 11 1.17 -18.77 -33.44
C ALA A 11 0.04 -19.39 -32.61
N VAL A 12 -1.17 -18.93 -32.92
CA VAL A 12 -2.48 -19.55 -32.70
C VAL A 12 -2.38 -21.08 -32.61
N LEU A 13 -2.55 -21.62 -31.40
CA LEU A 13 -2.84 -23.04 -31.22
C LEU A 13 -4.30 -23.29 -31.63
N GLY A 14 -4.47 -24.26 -32.53
CA GLY A 14 -5.73 -24.61 -33.15
C GLY A 14 -6.82 -25.04 -32.17
N ALA A 15 -8.07 -24.81 -32.60
CA ALA A 15 -9.28 -25.27 -31.96
C ALA A 15 -9.28 -26.80 -31.84
N ALA A 16 -8.98 -27.30 -30.64
CA ALA A 16 -9.47 -28.59 -30.18
C ALA A 16 -10.79 -28.31 -29.45
N SER A 17 -11.91 -28.78 -30.01
CA SER A 17 -13.22 -28.74 -29.33
C SER A 17 -13.20 -29.73 -28.18
N TRP A 18 -12.76 -29.28 -27.01
CA TRP A 18 -13.02 -29.95 -25.75
C TRP A 18 -14.43 -29.57 -25.31
N ALA A 19 -15.38 -30.48 -25.50
CA ALA A 19 -16.66 -30.45 -24.82
C ALA A 19 -16.45 -30.87 -23.36
N GLY A 20 -15.91 -29.94 -22.59
CA GLY A 20 -15.76 -30.02 -21.14
C GLY A 20 -15.68 -28.59 -20.63
N THR A 21 -16.54 -28.22 -19.69
CA THR A 21 -16.42 -26.95 -18.97
C THR A 21 -15.08 -26.95 -18.24
N MET A 22 -14.09 -26.29 -18.83
CA MET A 22 -12.86 -25.94 -18.14
C MET A 22 -13.19 -24.75 -17.24
N GLN A 23 -13.64 -25.04 -16.02
CA GLN A 23 -13.76 -24.03 -14.98
C GLN A 23 -12.32 -23.71 -14.52
N LEU A 24 -11.78 -22.60 -15.03
CA LEU A 24 -10.56 -21.98 -14.52
C LEU A 24 -10.91 -21.35 -13.17
N ASP A 25 -10.86 -22.13 -12.10
CA ASP A 25 -10.86 -21.57 -10.74
C ASP A 25 -9.51 -20.86 -10.53
N ALA A 26 -9.59 -19.54 -10.32
CA ALA A 26 -8.51 -18.58 -10.11
C ALA A 26 -7.59 -18.33 -11.33
N ALA A 27 -7.87 -17.27 -12.07
CA ALA A 27 -6.94 -16.74 -13.05
C ALA A 27 -5.83 -15.93 -12.35
N SER A 28 -4.57 -16.38 -12.47
CA SER A 28 -3.39 -15.60 -12.07
C SER A 28 -2.90 -14.77 -13.24
N TYR A 29 -3.01 -13.43 -13.14
CA TYR A 29 -2.55 -12.51 -14.16
C TYR A 29 -1.21 -11.87 -13.76
N THR A 30 -0.15 -12.12 -14.53
CA THR A 30 1.15 -11.42 -14.41
C THR A 30 1.23 -10.32 -15.47
N PHE A 31 1.41 -9.08 -15.04
CA PHE A 31 1.42 -7.89 -15.90
C PHE A 31 2.87 -7.54 -16.29
N LEU A 32 3.19 -7.50 -17.60
CA LEU A 32 4.56 -7.32 -18.11
C LEU A 32 4.74 -6.12 -19.06
N GLY A 33 3.79 -5.18 -19.12
CA GLY A 33 3.91 -4.01 -20.00
C GLY A 33 3.16 -2.79 -19.49
N GLY A 34 3.84 -1.66 -19.40
CA GLY A 34 3.25 -0.38 -19.02
C GLY A 34 2.40 0.23 -20.13
N GLY A 35 1.26 0.78 -19.73
CA GLY A 35 0.38 1.60 -20.53
C GLY A 35 -0.74 2.13 -19.63
N SER A 36 -1.58 3.04 -20.16
CA SER A 36 -2.72 3.58 -19.39
C SER A 36 -3.53 2.44 -18.76
N ILE A 37 -4.11 2.58 -17.55
CA ILE A 37 -5.08 1.56 -17.04
C ILE A 37 -6.36 1.55 -17.91
N THR A 38 -6.39 2.34 -18.99
CA THR A 38 -7.32 2.15 -20.12
C THR A 38 -6.85 1.16 -21.20
N VAL A 39 -5.55 0.90 -21.42
CA VAL A 39 -5.02 -0.01 -22.48
C VAL A 39 -3.66 -0.68 -22.13
N GLY A 40 -3.27 -0.75 -20.86
CA GLY A 40 -1.94 -1.20 -20.42
C GLY A 40 -1.96 -1.79 -19.02
N ALA A 41 -3.06 -2.44 -18.71
CA ALA A 41 -3.25 -3.51 -17.76
C ALA A 41 -4.58 -4.10 -18.23
N ASN A 42 -4.71 -5.40 -18.52
CA ASN A 42 -6.00 -5.96 -18.94
C ASN A 42 -7.04 -6.02 -17.79
N TRP A 43 -7.20 -4.90 -17.09
CA TRP A 43 -8.41 -4.48 -16.39
C TRP A 43 -8.93 -3.30 -17.20
N GLU A 44 -9.65 -3.53 -18.30
CA GLU A 44 -10.21 -2.41 -19.07
C GLU A 44 -11.20 -1.65 -18.18
N ASN A 45 -11.00 -0.34 -18.05
CA ASN A 45 -12.02 0.56 -17.50
C ASN A 45 -12.96 0.93 -18.66
N ASP A 46 -14.07 0.20 -18.80
CA ASP A 46 -15.06 0.45 -19.84
C ASP A 46 -15.81 1.76 -19.55
N SER A 47 -15.77 2.66 -20.53
CA SER A 47 -16.44 3.95 -20.55
C SER A 47 -17.97 3.89 -20.76
N ASP A 48 -18.57 2.70 -20.87
CA ASP A 48 -20.04 2.51 -20.93
C ASP A 48 -20.65 1.94 -19.64
N ASN A 49 -20.08 2.17 -18.46
CA ASN A 49 -20.67 1.73 -17.18
C ASN A 49 -21.07 0.23 -17.15
N SER A 50 -20.52 -0.57 -18.08
CA SER A 50 -20.86 -1.94 -18.41
C SER A 50 -19.63 -2.53 -19.09
N THR A 51 -19.07 -3.59 -18.50
CA THR A 51 -18.04 -4.50 -19.06
C THR A 51 -16.55 -4.15 -19.00
N GLY A 52 -16.14 -3.33 -18.03
CA GLY A 52 -14.78 -3.38 -17.48
C GLY A 52 -14.81 -3.92 -16.06
N THR A 53 -14.46 -5.20 -15.83
CA THR A 53 -14.58 -5.79 -14.50
C THR A 53 -13.39 -5.38 -13.64
N VAL A 54 -13.66 -4.55 -12.63
CA VAL A 54 -12.77 -4.35 -11.47
C VAL A 54 -12.48 -5.73 -10.83
N PRO A 55 -11.31 -5.96 -10.22
CA PRO A 55 -11.02 -7.20 -9.50
C PRO A 55 -12.18 -7.67 -8.63
N GLY A 56 -12.72 -8.83 -8.99
CA GLY A 56 -13.81 -9.51 -8.33
C GLY A 56 -13.33 -10.58 -7.36
N SER A 57 -14.29 -11.29 -6.78
CA SER A 57 -13.99 -12.29 -5.76
C SER A 57 -13.19 -13.45 -6.34
N GLY A 58 -12.04 -13.75 -5.75
CA GLY A 58 -11.14 -14.82 -6.18
C GLY A 58 -10.05 -14.37 -7.16
N ASP A 59 -10.10 -13.13 -7.66
CA ASP A 59 -9.11 -12.64 -8.60
C ASP A 59 -7.76 -12.37 -7.92
N THR A 60 -6.67 -12.62 -8.65
CA THR A 60 -5.30 -12.27 -8.22
C THR A 60 -4.59 -11.45 -9.29
N GLY A 61 -3.95 -10.35 -8.91
CA GLY A 61 -3.27 -9.45 -9.84
C GLY A 61 -2.01 -8.81 -9.29
N VAL A 62 -1.03 -8.54 -10.17
CA VAL A 62 0.22 -7.86 -9.82
C VAL A 62 0.33 -6.52 -10.58
N ILE A 63 0.52 -5.41 -9.88
CA ILE A 63 0.79 -4.10 -10.48
C ILE A 63 2.28 -3.82 -10.38
N ALA A 64 2.97 -3.77 -11.52
CA ALA A 64 4.41 -3.57 -11.59
C ALA A 64 4.83 -2.45 -12.56
N VAL A 65 3.84 -1.78 -13.18
CA VAL A 65 4.02 -0.78 -14.23
C VAL A 65 3.07 0.38 -13.99
N ASP A 66 3.41 1.54 -14.53
CA ASP A 66 2.61 2.74 -14.38
C ASP A 66 1.22 2.57 -14.99
N GLY A 67 0.24 3.15 -14.32
CA GLY A 67 -1.16 3.06 -14.66
C GLY A 67 -1.89 4.35 -14.32
N THR A 68 -3.00 4.58 -15.01
CA THR A 68 -3.82 5.76 -14.79
C THR A 68 -5.28 5.40 -14.58
N TYR A 69 -5.80 5.65 -13.38
CA TYR A 69 -7.18 5.35 -13.03
C TYR A 69 -8.09 6.58 -13.19
N ALA A 70 -9.09 6.49 -14.08
CA ALA A 70 -9.92 7.63 -14.45
C ALA A 70 -11.25 7.72 -13.68
N ALA A 71 -11.65 6.68 -12.93
CA ALA A 71 -12.94 6.69 -12.24
C ALA A 71 -12.87 7.31 -10.83
N ASN A 72 -14.03 7.70 -10.31
CA ASN A 72 -14.13 8.40 -9.03
C ASN A 72 -13.91 7.48 -7.81
N ILE A 73 -14.21 6.19 -7.96
CA ILE A 73 -14.06 5.21 -6.88
C ILE A 73 -13.58 3.92 -7.50
N TRP A 74 -12.39 3.44 -7.10
CA TRP A 74 -11.97 2.08 -7.40
C TRP A 74 -12.52 1.19 -6.29
N ASN A 75 -13.52 0.35 -6.59
CA ASN A 75 -14.12 -0.55 -5.61
C ASN A 75 -13.85 -2.01 -5.95
N THR A 76 -13.01 -2.68 -5.16
CA THR A 76 -12.73 -4.12 -5.32
C THR A 76 -13.42 -4.92 -4.22
N SER A 77 -13.81 -6.15 -4.52
CA SER A 77 -14.41 -7.06 -3.52
C SER A 77 -13.89 -8.48 -3.68
N GLY A 78 -13.23 -9.00 -2.65
CA GLY A 78 -12.69 -10.36 -2.60
C GLY A 78 -11.49 -10.62 -3.52
N ALA A 79 -10.78 -9.57 -3.95
CA ALA A 79 -9.63 -9.67 -4.84
C ALA A 79 -8.31 -9.55 -4.08
N ASN A 80 -7.25 -10.20 -4.57
CA ASN A 80 -5.89 -10.09 -4.03
C ASN A 80 -4.98 -9.36 -5.01
N ILE A 81 -4.56 -8.15 -4.66
CA ILE A 81 -3.76 -7.27 -5.51
C ILE A 81 -2.41 -7.03 -4.85
N LEU A 82 -1.33 -7.28 -5.59
CA LEU A 82 0.04 -6.98 -5.17
C LEU A 82 0.64 -5.89 -6.06
N GLN A 83 0.93 -4.72 -5.52
CA GLN A 83 1.71 -3.70 -6.21
C GLN A 83 3.19 -3.80 -5.81
N THR A 84 4.06 -4.11 -6.76
CA THR A 84 5.52 -4.19 -6.56
C THR A 84 6.27 -3.01 -7.13
N GLY A 85 5.60 -2.19 -7.95
CA GLY A 85 6.18 -1.05 -8.65
C GLY A 85 5.12 -0.27 -9.42
N GLY A 86 5.59 0.66 -10.25
CA GLY A 86 4.74 1.50 -11.08
C GLY A 86 3.99 2.58 -10.30
N ASP A 87 3.57 3.61 -11.02
CA ASP A 87 2.80 4.73 -10.50
C ASP A 87 1.33 4.58 -10.87
N ILE A 88 0.45 4.43 -9.88
CA ILE A 88 -1.02 4.51 -10.09
C ILE A 88 -1.46 5.94 -9.84
N VAL A 89 -1.59 6.71 -10.91
CA VAL A 89 -2.04 8.10 -10.82
C VAL A 89 -3.52 8.16 -11.16
N SER A 90 -4.30 8.90 -10.37
CA SER A 90 -5.66 9.22 -10.84
C SER A 90 -5.62 10.38 -11.83
N SER A 91 -6.22 10.20 -13.00
CA SER A 91 -6.34 11.26 -14.01
C SER A 91 -7.56 12.15 -13.82
N GLY A 92 -8.50 11.77 -12.96
CA GLY A 92 -9.75 12.52 -12.80
C GLY A 92 -9.52 13.77 -11.97
N GLY A 93 -9.52 14.97 -12.54
CA GLY A 93 -9.46 16.24 -11.77
C GLY A 93 -10.63 16.50 -10.81
N GLY A 94 -11.43 15.48 -10.50
CA GLY A 94 -12.61 15.51 -9.65
C GLY A 94 -12.30 15.26 -8.19
N THR A 95 -13.19 15.78 -7.33
CA THR A 95 -13.10 15.79 -5.87
C THR A 95 -13.25 14.42 -5.22
N SER A 96 -13.38 13.31 -5.96
CA SER A 96 -13.62 11.96 -5.42
C SER A 96 -12.77 10.92 -6.11
N GLN A 97 -11.72 10.44 -5.44
CA GLN A 97 -10.86 9.35 -5.93
C GLN A 97 -10.52 8.43 -4.77
N ASN A 98 -11.49 7.61 -4.36
CA ASN A 98 -11.28 6.68 -3.25
C ASN A 98 -10.94 5.29 -3.79
N PHE A 99 -9.97 4.65 -3.17
CA PHE A 99 -9.71 3.23 -3.33
C PHE A 99 -10.40 2.51 -2.18
N ASN A 100 -11.42 1.73 -2.50
CA ASN A 100 -12.22 1.01 -1.54
C ASN A 100 -12.03 -0.50 -1.77
N PHE A 101 -11.47 -1.16 -0.77
CA PHE A 101 -11.31 -2.60 -0.75
C PHE A 101 -12.38 -3.17 0.18
N ASN A 102 -13.16 -4.13 -0.32
CA ASN A 102 -14.29 -4.72 0.39
C ASN A 102 -14.23 -6.25 0.38
N GLY A 103 -15.10 -6.88 1.16
CA GLY A 103 -15.50 -8.27 0.95
C GLY A 103 -14.34 -9.28 1.01
N GLY A 104 -13.40 -9.10 1.94
CA GLY A 104 -12.25 -10.00 2.09
C GLY A 104 -11.16 -9.84 1.03
N SER A 105 -11.12 -8.71 0.29
CA SER A 105 -9.97 -8.37 -0.54
C SER A 105 -8.67 -8.35 0.27
N THR A 106 -7.54 -8.44 -0.42
CA THR A 106 -6.24 -8.04 0.10
C THR A 106 -5.56 -7.12 -0.90
N TYR A 107 -5.08 -5.96 -0.47
CA TYR A 107 -4.17 -5.14 -1.26
C TYR A 107 -2.83 -5.05 -0.57
N THR A 108 -1.73 -5.33 -1.27
CA THR A 108 -0.38 -5.25 -0.73
C THR A 108 0.47 -4.39 -1.65
N MET A 109 1.02 -3.30 -1.13
CA MET A 109 1.98 -2.45 -1.82
C MET A 109 3.36 -2.65 -1.21
N THR A 110 4.34 -2.98 -2.03
CA THR A 110 5.76 -3.17 -1.64
C THR A 110 6.70 -2.20 -2.36
N GLY A 111 6.19 -1.46 -3.34
CA GLY A 111 6.95 -0.48 -4.12
C GLY A 111 6.05 0.30 -5.08
N GLY A 112 6.64 1.24 -5.82
CA GLY A 112 5.93 2.14 -6.73
C GLY A 112 5.33 3.35 -6.02
N SER A 113 4.40 4.02 -6.70
CA SER A 113 3.59 5.05 -6.08
C SER A 113 2.10 4.88 -6.38
N PHE A 114 1.24 5.46 -5.55
CA PHE A 114 -0.15 5.68 -5.91
C PHE A 114 -0.63 7.03 -5.41
N THR A 115 -1.52 7.67 -6.18
CA THR A 115 -2.17 8.91 -5.78
C THR A 115 -3.66 8.68 -5.65
N SER A 116 -4.22 8.98 -4.49
CA SER A 116 -5.66 8.86 -4.25
C SER A 116 -6.14 9.84 -3.19
N ARG A 117 -7.43 10.19 -3.22
CA ARG A 117 -8.05 11.04 -2.22
C ARG A 117 -8.20 10.33 -0.86
N GLY A 118 -8.40 9.01 -0.89
CA GLY A 118 -8.60 8.20 0.28
C GLY A 118 -8.42 6.72 -0.02
N LEU A 119 -8.11 5.97 1.04
CA LEU A 119 -7.93 4.52 1.02
C LEU A 119 -8.80 3.95 2.13
N LEU A 120 -9.69 3.03 1.77
CA LEU A 120 -10.65 2.42 2.68
C LEU A 120 -10.46 0.90 2.69
N ALA A 121 -10.07 0.38 3.85
CA ALA A 121 -10.13 -1.04 4.15
C ALA A 121 -11.46 -1.38 4.85
N ASN A 122 -12.44 -1.88 4.09
CA ASN A 122 -13.76 -2.22 4.61
C ASN A 122 -13.97 -3.74 4.72
N GLY A 123 -13.72 -4.31 5.90
CA GLY A 123 -13.76 -5.77 6.11
C GLY A 123 -12.74 -6.53 5.24
N THR A 124 -11.55 -5.95 5.10
CA THR A 124 -10.46 -6.36 4.20
C THR A 124 -9.12 -6.04 4.85
N THR A 125 -8.02 -6.53 4.27
CA THR A 125 -6.67 -6.15 4.69
C THR A 125 -5.98 -5.34 3.60
N ILE A 126 -5.42 -4.19 3.98
CA ILE A 126 -4.51 -3.42 3.15
C ILE A 126 -3.14 -3.41 3.82
N ASN A 127 -2.09 -3.78 3.08
CA ASN A 127 -0.70 -3.77 3.53
C ASN A 127 0.08 -2.74 2.71
N LEU A 128 0.55 -1.68 3.34
CA LEU A 128 1.38 -0.64 2.75
C LEU A 128 2.81 -0.81 3.30
N LEU A 129 3.63 -1.58 2.60
CA LEU A 129 4.94 -2.06 3.08
C LEU A 129 6.14 -1.36 2.40
N GLY A 130 5.88 -0.54 1.38
CA GLY A 130 6.91 0.19 0.65
C GLY A 130 6.34 1.07 -0.45
N GLY A 131 7.17 1.97 -0.99
CA GLY A 131 6.77 2.95 -1.99
C GLY A 131 6.14 4.21 -1.40
N THR A 132 5.41 4.97 -2.21
CA THR A 132 4.83 6.26 -1.82
C THR A 132 3.34 6.34 -2.11
N TRP A 133 2.56 6.70 -1.11
CA TRP A 133 1.19 7.14 -1.29
C TRP A 133 1.15 8.66 -1.19
N THR A 134 0.73 9.32 -2.26
CA THR A 134 0.36 10.73 -2.21
C THR A 134 -1.14 10.87 -2.02
N VAL A 135 -1.56 11.49 -0.92
CA VAL A 135 -2.97 11.79 -0.70
C VAL A 135 -3.35 12.97 -1.61
N GLY A 136 -4.06 12.67 -2.70
CA GLY A 136 -4.36 13.60 -3.78
C GLY A 136 -5.32 14.73 -3.41
N ASN A 137 -5.30 15.78 -4.23
CA ASN A 137 -6.06 17.01 -4.03
C ASN A 137 -7.58 16.77 -4.06
N GLY A 138 -8.28 17.21 -3.00
CA GLY A 138 -9.74 17.25 -2.92
C GLY A 138 -10.19 18.36 -1.98
N THR A 139 -11.37 18.93 -2.21
CA THR A 139 -11.92 20.06 -1.41
C THR A 139 -12.77 19.60 -0.23
N SER A 140 -13.03 18.31 -0.07
CA SER A 140 -13.84 17.76 1.01
C SER A 140 -13.29 16.43 1.50
N GLY A 141 -13.56 16.14 2.78
CA GLY A 141 -12.90 15.11 3.58
C GLY A 141 -12.67 13.81 2.85
N SER A 142 -11.44 13.29 2.98
CA SER A 142 -11.08 11.90 2.81
C SER A 142 -9.69 11.71 3.39
N GLY A 143 -9.56 10.64 4.16
CA GLY A 143 -8.33 10.19 4.76
C GLY A 143 -8.32 8.68 4.76
N PHE A 144 -7.71 8.14 5.79
CA PHE A 144 -7.61 6.73 6.06
C PHE A 144 -8.95 6.24 6.60
N GLY A 145 -9.48 5.18 5.98
CA GLY A 145 -10.67 4.51 6.47
C GLY A 145 -10.35 3.06 6.78
N VAL A 146 -10.65 2.63 8.00
CA VAL A 146 -10.78 1.21 8.34
C VAL A 146 -12.17 1.00 8.94
N GLY A 147 -12.93 0.10 8.33
CA GLY A 147 -14.34 -0.13 8.69
C GLY A 147 -14.69 -1.60 8.62
N ASN A 148 -15.78 -1.98 9.30
CA ASN A 148 -16.33 -3.33 9.37
C ASN A 148 -15.26 -4.40 9.68
N GLY A 149 -14.38 -4.13 10.66
CA GLY A 149 -13.31 -5.06 11.04
C GLY A 149 -12.14 -5.13 10.07
N GLY A 150 -12.03 -4.20 9.12
CA GLY A 150 -10.87 -4.11 8.23
C GLY A 150 -9.59 -3.70 8.94
N THR A 151 -8.46 -3.99 8.29
CA THR A 151 -7.12 -3.69 8.80
C THR A 151 -6.31 -2.94 7.75
N LEU A 152 -5.60 -1.91 8.17
CA LEU A 152 -4.56 -1.26 7.39
C LEU A 152 -3.21 -1.42 8.10
N ASN A 153 -2.28 -2.13 7.49
CA ASN A 153 -0.92 -2.32 7.99
C ASN A 153 0.02 -1.35 7.27
N ILE A 154 0.82 -0.59 8.01
CA ILE A 154 1.82 0.35 7.50
C ILE A 154 3.19 -0.14 7.95
N GLY A 155 4.06 -0.56 7.03
CA GLY A 155 5.34 -1.17 7.35
C GLY A 155 6.45 -0.84 6.37
N GLY A 156 7.62 -1.44 6.59
CA GLY A 156 8.79 -1.29 5.72
C GLY A 156 9.10 0.16 5.36
N THR A 157 9.27 0.47 4.08
CA THR A 157 9.71 1.81 3.62
C THR A 157 8.57 2.74 3.22
N MET A 158 7.33 2.44 3.60
CA MET A 158 6.15 3.15 3.13
C MET A 158 6.16 4.65 3.48
N ILE A 159 6.07 5.51 2.46
CA ILE A 159 5.92 6.96 2.64
C ILE A 159 4.47 7.38 2.37
N ILE A 160 3.83 7.98 3.34
CA ILE A 160 2.52 8.63 3.18
C ILE A 160 2.76 10.13 3.12
N ASP A 161 2.61 10.70 1.93
CA ASP A 161 2.70 12.13 1.69
C ASP A 161 1.30 12.72 1.55
N ASN A 162 0.79 13.28 2.63
CA ASN A 162 -0.45 14.02 2.60
C ASN A 162 -0.15 15.50 2.40
N ASN A 163 -0.40 16.02 1.21
CA ASN A 163 -0.12 17.42 0.86
C ASN A 163 -1.33 18.35 1.04
N ARG A 164 -2.43 17.89 1.65
CA ARG A 164 -3.67 18.65 1.76
C ARG A 164 -3.69 19.56 2.98
N THR A 165 -4.25 20.75 2.79
CA THR A 165 -4.35 21.81 3.82
C THR A 165 -5.63 21.80 4.64
N THR A 166 -6.53 20.84 4.43
CA THR A 166 -7.76 20.68 5.22
C THR A 166 -7.62 19.50 6.18
N ALA A 167 -8.06 19.67 7.43
CA ALA A 167 -8.02 18.64 8.45
C ALA A 167 -8.50 17.27 7.92
N HIS A 168 -7.69 16.24 8.17
CA HIS A 168 -8.01 14.88 7.80
C HIS A 168 -8.85 14.22 8.87
N GLY A 169 -9.95 13.60 8.44
CA GLY A 169 -10.66 12.63 9.25
C GLY A 169 -10.05 11.26 9.01
N PHE A 170 -9.47 10.69 10.06
CA PHE A 170 -9.22 9.27 10.13
C PHE A 170 -10.51 8.65 10.64
N SER A 171 -10.97 7.59 9.98
CA SER A 171 -12.17 6.90 10.43
C SER A 171 -11.84 5.44 10.69
N SER A 172 -11.64 5.10 11.96
CA SER A 172 -11.56 3.72 12.43
C SER A 172 -12.83 3.32 13.16
N SER A 173 -14.00 3.46 12.51
CA SER A 173 -15.29 3.24 13.20
C SER A 173 -15.47 1.80 13.71
N SER A 174 -14.69 0.84 13.19
CA SER A 174 -14.72 -0.57 13.60
C SER A 174 -13.52 -1.41 13.10
N GLY A 175 -12.44 -0.78 12.63
CA GLY A 175 -11.23 -1.45 12.16
C GLY A 175 -9.97 -0.97 12.90
N THR A 176 -8.80 -1.47 12.47
CA THR A 176 -7.49 -1.17 13.08
C THR A 176 -6.52 -0.64 12.03
N ILE A 177 -5.74 0.38 12.41
CA ILE A 177 -4.55 0.81 11.67
C ILE A 177 -3.34 0.35 12.47
N ASP A 178 -2.52 -0.54 11.91
CA ASP A 178 -1.33 -1.09 12.57
C ASP A 178 -0.06 -0.55 11.92
N PHE A 179 0.79 0.11 12.70
CA PHE A 179 2.16 0.37 12.31
C PHE A 179 2.99 -0.88 12.59
N ALA A 180 3.64 -1.44 11.58
CA ALA A 180 4.59 -2.52 11.80
C ALA A 180 5.83 -1.97 12.52
N ALA A 181 6.42 -2.77 13.40
CA ALA A 181 7.61 -2.37 14.17
C ALA A 181 8.85 -2.13 13.28
N ASP A 182 8.82 -2.59 12.03
CA ASP A 182 9.88 -2.39 11.02
C ASP A 182 9.60 -1.19 10.09
N TRP A 183 8.60 -0.35 10.38
CA TRP A 183 8.30 0.81 9.58
C TRP A 183 9.41 1.87 9.68
N THR A 184 10.17 2.03 8.60
CA THR A 184 11.23 3.05 8.45
C THR A 184 10.81 4.21 7.56
N GLY A 185 9.53 4.26 7.16
CA GLY A 185 8.99 5.31 6.31
C GLY A 185 8.57 6.54 7.11
N SER A 186 7.63 7.30 6.55
CA SER A 186 7.16 8.53 7.18
C SER A 186 5.74 8.87 6.77
N TRP A 187 5.02 9.59 7.63
CA TRP A 187 3.73 10.16 7.33
C TRP A 187 3.73 11.66 7.56
N THR A 188 3.65 12.43 6.47
CA THR A 188 3.56 13.89 6.52
C THR A 188 2.12 14.36 6.39
N ASN A 189 1.70 15.33 7.22
CA ASN A 189 0.42 16.02 7.06
C ASN A 189 0.55 17.50 7.50
N PRO A 190 0.49 18.49 6.59
CA PRO A 190 0.87 19.88 6.84
C PRO A 190 -0.03 20.61 7.85
N THR A 191 -1.19 20.06 8.20
CA THR A 191 -2.08 20.64 9.21
C THR A 191 -1.99 19.99 10.58
N VAL A 192 -1.16 18.96 10.74
CA VAL A 192 -1.07 18.16 11.96
C VAL A 192 0.29 18.39 12.60
N ASP A 193 0.30 19.05 13.75
CA ASP A 193 1.49 19.21 14.59
C ASP A 193 1.68 18.01 15.53
N THR A 194 2.72 18.06 16.38
CA THR A 194 3.02 16.99 17.33
C THR A 194 1.86 16.66 18.27
N ALA A 195 1.16 17.67 18.79
CA ALA A 195 0.06 17.47 19.73
C ALA A 195 -1.16 16.85 19.04
N ALA A 196 -1.44 17.27 17.81
CA ALA A 196 -2.49 16.71 16.99
C ALA A 196 -2.19 15.26 16.58
N TRP A 197 -0.96 14.94 16.19
CA TRP A 197 -0.55 13.55 15.91
C TRP A 197 -0.72 12.64 17.13
N LYS A 198 -0.26 13.10 18.29
CA LYS A 198 -0.39 12.34 19.54
C LYS A 198 -1.86 12.10 19.87
N THR A 199 -2.69 13.13 19.81
CA THR A 199 -4.13 13.02 20.08
C THR A 199 -4.78 12.03 19.13
N GLU A 200 -4.51 12.16 17.84
CA GLU A 200 -5.06 11.28 16.80
C GLU A 200 -4.71 9.80 17.06
N ILE A 201 -3.43 9.49 17.23
CA ILE A 201 -2.97 8.11 17.35
C ILE A 201 -3.40 7.46 18.66
N THR A 202 -3.41 8.21 19.77
CA THR A 202 -3.77 7.67 21.08
C THR A 202 -5.28 7.58 21.33
N THR A 203 -6.10 8.29 20.55
CA THR A 203 -7.57 8.24 20.67
C THR A 203 -8.23 7.39 19.58
N GLY A 204 -7.56 7.15 18.46
CA GLY A 204 -8.02 6.24 17.42
C GLY A 204 -7.66 4.77 17.69
N ASN A 205 -8.11 3.88 16.81
CA ASN A 205 -7.78 2.45 16.88
C ASN A 205 -6.45 2.20 16.16
N TYR A 206 -5.36 2.73 16.72
CA TYR A 206 -4.01 2.53 16.22
C TYR A 206 -3.24 1.55 17.09
N THR A 207 -2.46 0.68 16.45
CA THR A 207 -1.55 -0.24 17.11
C THR A 207 -0.14 -0.10 16.54
N LEU A 208 0.86 -0.51 17.32
CA LEU A 208 2.24 -0.72 16.89
C LEU A 208 2.59 -2.19 17.08
N GLY A 209 2.74 -2.93 15.98
CA GLY A 209 2.94 -4.38 16.01
C GLY A 209 1.81 -5.12 16.70
N GLY A 210 0.57 -4.64 16.56
CA GLY A 210 -0.62 -5.19 17.19
C GLY A 210 -0.82 -4.82 18.67
N VAL A 211 0.01 -3.93 19.24
CA VAL A 211 -0.15 -3.41 20.61
C VAL A 211 -0.75 -2.01 20.58
N ASP A 212 -1.76 -1.75 21.39
CA ASP A 212 -2.41 -0.43 21.49
C ASP A 212 -1.40 0.68 21.83
N ILE A 213 -1.51 1.81 21.15
CA ILE A 213 -0.63 2.96 21.38
C ILE A 213 -1.23 3.86 22.47
N THR A 214 -0.49 4.01 23.56
CA THR A 214 -0.79 4.92 24.67
C THR A 214 -0.04 6.24 24.50
N GLU A 215 -0.32 7.24 25.34
CA GLU A 215 0.48 8.47 25.35
C GLU A 215 1.97 8.22 25.65
N ILE A 216 2.28 7.24 26.50
CA ILE A 216 3.66 6.89 26.88
C ILE A 216 4.36 6.22 25.70
N SER A 217 3.76 5.17 25.14
CA SER A 217 4.37 4.47 24.00
C SER A 217 4.43 5.35 22.75
N PHE A 218 3.50 6.30 22.57
CA PHE A 218 3.64 7.31 21.51
C PHE A 218 4.93 8.12 21.67
N ASP A 219 5.22 8.62 22.86
CA ASP A 219 6.42 9.44 23.11
C ASP A 219 7.73 8.63 23.02
N GLU A 220 7.67 7.32 23.30
CA GLU A 220 8.82 6.41 23.23
C GLU A 220 9.10 5.96 21.78
N ASP A 221 8.05 5.61 21.04
CA ASP A 221 8.16 4.91 19.76
C ASP A 221 8.04 5.83 18.54
N PHE A 222 7.48 7.04 18.69
CA PHE A 222 7.27 7.98 17.58
C PHE A 222 8.05 9.27 17.75
N VAL A 223 8.48 9.83 16.62
CA VAL A 223 9.04 11.18 16.53
C VAL A 223 8.25 12.00 15.52
N VAL A 224 7.94 13.24 15.87
CA VAL A 224 7.32 14.20 14.96
C VAL A 224 8.31 15.33 14.68
N THR A 225 8.78 15.43 13.44
CA THR A 225 9.64 16.53 12.97
C THR A 225 8.83 17.46 12.07
N GLY A 226 8.51 18.65 12.56
CA GLY A 226 7.59 19.57 11.88
C GLY A 226 6.18 18.97 11.82
N ASN A 227 5.78 18.50 10.64
CA ASN A 227 4.47 17.90 10.37
C ASN A 227 4.56 16.42 9.98
N THR A 228 5.74 15.82 10.12
CA THR A 228 6.04 14.46 9.69
C THR A 228 6.22 13.54 10.88
N LEU A 229 5.39 12.50 10.95
CA LEU A 229 5.46 11.39 11.89
C LEU A 229 6.36 10.28 11.33
N SER A 230 7.20 9.70 12.17
CA SER A 230 7.96 8.48 11.89
C SER A 230 8.22 7.71 13.18
N LEU A 231 8.65 6.46 13.09
CA LEU A 231 9.14 5.74 14.27
C LEU A 231 10.50 6.28 14.73
N VAL A 232 10.75 6.23 16.03
CA VAL A 232 12.09 6.38 16.59
C VAL A 232 12.91 5.20 16.13
N ALA A 233 14.07 5.46 15.53
CA ALA A 233 14.99 4.40 15.14
C ALA A 233 15.49 3.68 16.41
N VAL A 234 14.97 2.48 16.68
CA VAL A 234 15.45 1.63 17.76
C VAL A 234 16.78 1.02 17.31
N PRO A 235 17.92 1.33 17.97
CA PRO A 235 19.19 0.71 17.61
C PRO A 235 19.07 -0.80 17.78
N GLU A 236 19.38 -1.56 16.74
CA GLU A 236 19.32 -3.01 16.82
C GLU A 236 20.20 -3.50 17.98
N PRO A 237 19.65 -4.22 18.98
CA PRO A 237 20.39 -4.62 20.18
C PRO A 237 21.61 -5.50 19.86
N SER A 238 21.58 -6.19 18.71
CA SER A 238 22.66 -7.02 18.20
C SER A 238 23.90 -6.21 17.80
N SER A 239 23.75 -4.99 17.27
CA SER A 239 24.88 -4.22 16.75
C SER A 239 25.76 -3.66 17.88
N ALA A 240 25.13 -3.17 18.94
CA ALA A 240 25.85 -2.71 20.15
C ALA A 240 26.49 -3.89 20.89
N ALA A 241 25.77 -5.01 21.01
CA ALA A 241 26.29 -6.22 21.65
C ALA A 241 27.45 -6.84 20.83
N LEU A 242 27.36 -6.87 19.50
CA LEU A 242 28.40 -7.43 18.63
C LEU A 242 29.65 -6.57 18.60
N LEU A 243 29.54 -5.24 18.61
CA LEU A 243 30.68 -4.35 18.79
C LEU A 243 31.33 -4.54 20.17
N GLY A 244 30.51 -4.68 21.22
CA GLY A 244 31.00 -4.98 22.56
C GLY A 244 31.76 -6.32 22.63
N LEU A 245 31.18 -7.38 22.06
CA LEU A 245 31.78 -8.72 22.02
C LEU A 245 33.01 -8.79 21.10
N GLY A 246 32.97 -8.12 19.95
CA GLY A 246 34.10 -8.01 19.02
C GLY A 246 35.28 -7.25 19.66
N GLY A 247 35.00 -6.16 20.37
CA GLY A 247 36.00 -5.42 21.15
C GLY A 247 36.61 -6.26 22.27
N LEU A 248 35.78 -7.02 23.01
CA LEU A 248 36.23 -7.96 24.03
C LEU A 248 37.10 -9.07 23.46
N ALA A 249 36.72 -9.65 22.32
CA ALA A 249 37.51 -10.65 21.62
C ALA A 249 38.88 -10.09 21.18
N LEU A 250 38.93 -8.83 20.72
CA LEU A 250 40.17 -8.15 20.36
C LEU A 250 41.08 -7.95 21.59
N ILE A 251 40.50 -7.49 22.71
CA ILE A 251 41.23 -7.30 23.98
C ILE A 251 41.77 -8.64 24.49
N MET A 252 40.98 -9.71 24.40
CA MET A 252 41.41 -11.05 24.78
C MET A 252 42.54 -11.58 23.90
N ARG A 253 42.57 -11.24 22.60
CA ARG A 253 43.67 -11.61 21.70
C ARG A 253 44.98 -10.89 22.02
N ARG A 254 44.94 -9.66 22.50
CA ARG A 254 46.14 -8.86 22.84
C ARG A 254 46.86 -9.35 24.10
N ARG A 255 46.23 -10.20 24.91
CA ARG A 255 46.77 -10.71 26.18
C ARG A 255 47.49 -12.06 26.10
N LYS A 256 47.70 -12.60 24.91
CA LYS A 256 48.58 -13.77 24.67
C LYS A 256 49.89 -13.29 24.07
#